data_AF-A0AA38NU35-F1
#
_entry.id   AF-A0AA38NU35-F1
#
_cell.length_a   1.000
_cell.length_b   1.000
_cell.length_c   1.000
_cell.angle_alpha   90.00
_cell.angle_beta   90.00
_cell.angle_gamma   90.00
#
_symmetry.space_group_name_H-M   'P 1'
#
loop_
_entity.id
_entity.type
_entity.pdbx_description
1 polymer ?
#
loop_
_entity_poly.entity_id
_entity_poly.type
_entity_poly.pdbx_seq_one_letter_code
_entity_poly.pdbx_strand_id
1 'polypeptide(L)'
;MDEDMDFDAGSAPVATAFQQPNTYTSHGLDPNRKMLDLVFVQDCTGSQGSYIASATKNIENICGHIFESGKLQSVEDLRVGLVAFRDHPPQDHTYIVKNFGFSSDISKVHKDLSTLYASGGGDGPEAVTAALVEALHMDWREHASRMVVLIADAPPHGIGEYGDGFEDGSPDGNDPLQIARQMASRGITLFFVACEPALSGYQYATDFYKAITAITSGLMLPLTTADLLTHAIVGSVLENLDMERLVREVGAAVAQRILGNNESVDDVAKELHERLLLRNESTKKVVIESIYKDSEESRHNVAVFTEAPSLADAKPLLKRVQGTRFTDKYLAARAMLTRSSYTYTSAYAPATPPRSPPSKAASSPTGSAFSSSGSPPRKVVTDFAAFGAPKNASVFGTAVASSPFSLAGGQAAFGGMRTGIGRTTFDDDDEEEDDGRQRVELREDSISLDQAKRIAMQSAWRSARA
;
A
#
# COMPACT_ATOMS: atom_id res chain seq x y z
N MET A 1 18.65 -82.30 -57.76
CA MET A 1 17.74 -81.64 -56.82
C MET A 1 18.62 -81.07 -55.70
N ASP A 2 19.50 -80.13 -56.07
CA ASP A 2 19.25 -78.68 -55.91
C ASP A 2 18.81 -78.32 -54.48
N GLU A 3 19.45 -77.45 -53.69
CA GLU A 3 20.29 -76.28 -53.94
C GLU A 3 20.91 -75.83 -52.59
N ASP A 4 22.15 -75.32 -52.63
CA ASP A 4 22.66 -74.08 -52.00
C ASP A 4 22.46 -73.81 -50.48
N MET A 5 23.55 -73.75 -49.69
CA MET A 5 24.42 -72.57 -49.44
C MET A 5 23.67 -71.39 -48.78
N ASP A 6 23.81 -71.20 -47.46
CA ASP A 6 24.68 -70.14 -46.93
C ASP A 6 24.78 -70.13 -45.40
N PHE A 7 25.92 -69.61 -44.97
CA PHE A 7 26.52 -69.65 -43.64
C PHE A 7 26.34 -68.29 -42.95
N ASP A 8 25.98 -68.34 -41.65
CA ASP A 8 26.50 -67.48 -40.56
C ASP A 8 26.15 -65.97 -40.48
N ALA A 9 25.61 -65.57 -39.32
CA ALA A 9 26.16 -64.48 -38.49
C ALA A 9 25.34 -64.31 -37.21
N GLY A 10 26.05 -64.31 -36.07
CA GLY A 10 25.49 -64.31 -34.72
C GLY A 10 24.65 -63.09 -34.31
N SER A 11 23.82 -63.32 -33.29
CA SER A 11 23.13 -62.27 -32.53
C SER A 11 23.45 -62.40 -31.04
N ALA A 12 23.79 -61.26 -30.45
CA ALA A 12 24.26 -61.02 -29.08
C ALA A 12 23.20 -61.34 -28.00
N PRO A 13 23.58 -61.49 -26.71
CA PRO A 13 22.65 -61.84 -25.65
C PRO A 13 21.69 -60.69 -25.33
N VAL A 14 20.42 -61.05 -25.16
CA VAL A 14 19.33 -60.16 -24.73
C VAL A 14 19.57 -59.77 -23.26
N ALA A 15 19.94 -58.51 -23.04
CA ALA A 15 19.94 -57.90 -21.71
C ALA A 15 18.49 -57.57 -21.29
N THR A 16 18.06 -58.12 -20.16
CA THR A 16 16.81 -57.78 -19.48
C THR A 16 16.79 -56.30 -19.09
N ALA A 17 16.00 -55.51 -19.81
CA ALA A 17 15.73 -54.13 -19.45
C ALA A 17 14.76 -54.09 -18.25
N PHE A 18 15.28 -53.68 -17.08
CA PHE A 18 14.44 -53.23 -15.97
C PHE A 18 13.68 -51.99 -16.42
N GLN A 19 12.36 -52.12 -16.47
CA GLN A 19 11.44 -51.04 -16.76
C GLN A 19 11.49 -50.05 -15.60
N GLN A 20 12.13 -48.89 -15.82
CA GLN A 20 12.07 -47.79 -14.86
C GLN A 20 10.62 -47.30 -14.76
N PRO A 21 10.11 -46.99 -13.55
CA PRO A 21 8.83 -46.33 -13.44
C PRO A 21 8.93 -44.94 -14.10
N ASN A 22 8.00 -44.66 -15.01
CA ASN A 22 7.81 -43.33 -15.59
C ASN A 22 7.70 -42.30 -14.47
N THR A 23 8.79 -41.60 -14.20
CA THR A 23 8.75 -40.35 -13.48
C THR A 23 8.03 -39.37 -14.39
N TYR A 24 6.82 -38.96 -13.99
CA TYR A 24 6.25 -37.73 -14.47
C TYR A 24 7.22 -36.62 -14.06
N THR A 25 8.11 -36.24 -14.99
CA THR A 25 8.93 -35.06 -14.86
C THR A 25 7.98 -33.89 -14.71
N SER A 26 7.85 -33.36 -13.50
CA SER A 26 7.45 -31.97 -13.31
C SER A 26 8.25 -31.15 -14.30
N HIS A 27 7.59 -30.42 -15.21
CA HIS A 27 8.27 -29.44 -16.04
C HIS A 27 9.24 -28.67 -15.16
N GLY A 28 10.53 -28.78 -15.44
CA GLY A 28 11.59 -28.16 -14.67
C GLY A 28 11.32 -26.67 -14.58
N LEU A 29 10.81 -26.23 -13.43
CA LEU A 29 10.77 -24.82 -13.11
C LEU A 29 12.21 -24.44 -12.87
N ASP A 30 12.80 -23.72 -13.82
CA ASP A 30 14.05 -23.01 -13.59
C ASP A 30 13.85 -22.18 -12.31
N PRO A 31 14.63 -22.42 -11.23
CA PRO A 31 14.49 -21.65 -9.99
C PRO A 31 14.79 -20.16 -10.19
N ASN A 32 15.36 -19.76 -11.33
CA ASN A 32 15.56 -18.37 -11.73
C ASN A 32 14.40 -17.79 -12.57
N ARG A 33 13.38 -18.59 -12.94
CA ARG A 33 12.18 -18.12 -13.63
C ARG A 33 11.40 -17.19 -12.70
N LYS A 34 11.13 -15.98 -13.15
CA LYS A 34 10.41 -14.98 -12.35
C LYS A 34 8.94 -15.13 -12.60
N MET A 35 8.21 -15.47 -11.54
CA MET A 35 6.76 -15.64 -11.59
C MET A 35 6.11 -14.59 -10.67
N LEU A 36 4.96 -14.06 -11.07
CA LEU A 36 4.21 -13.07 -10.33
C LEU A 36 2.76 -13.53 -10.15
N ASP A 37 2.34 -13.64 -8.90
CA ASP A 37 0.93 -13.72 -8.53
C ASP A 37 0.50 -12.34 -7.99
N LEU A 38 -0.45 -11.71 -8.66
CA LEU A 38 -0.97 -10.39 -8.33
C LEU A 38 -2.46 -10.50 -8.03
N VAL A 39 -2.90 -10.19 -6.81
CA VAL A 39 -4.32 -10.22 -6.43
C VAL A 39 -4.84 -8.80 -6.28
N PHE A 40 -5.92 -8.47 -7.00
CA PHE A 40 -6.71 -7.27 -6.75
C PHE A 40 -7.76 -7.58 -5.69
N VAL A 41 -7.72 -6.84 -4.58
CA VAL A 41 -8.78 -6.83 -3.58
C VAL A 41 -9.57 -5.54 -3.79
N GLN A 42 -10.76 -5.65 -4.36
CA GLN A 42 -11.55 -4.54 -4.86
C GLN A 42 -12.76 -4.30 -3.96
N ASP A 43 -12.81 -3.14 -3.34
CA ASP A 43 -14.00 -2.63 -2.69
C ASP A 43 -15.10 -2.39 -3.75
N CYS A 44 -16.29 -2.94 -3.50
CA CYS A 44 -17.46 -2.89 -4.38
C CYS A 44 -18.66 -2.17 -3.76
N THR A 45 -18.42 -1.35 -2.75
CA THR A 45 -19.42 -0.52 -2.06
C THR A 45 -19.82 0.69 -2.90
N GLY A 46 -20.86 1.42 -2.48
CA GLY A 46 -21.50 2.45 -3.30
C GLY A 46 -20.57 3.57 -3.81
N SER A 47 -19.52 3.92 -3.06
CA SER A 47 -18.56 4.99 -3.41
C SER A 47 -17.56 4.58 -4.50
N GLN A 48 -17.35 3.28 -4.73
CA GLN A 48 -16.24 2.76 -5.54
C GLN A 48 -16.49 2.72 -7.06
N GLY A 49 -17.63 3.24 -7.53
CA GLY A 49 -18.04 3.08 -8.94
C GLY A 49 -17.00 3.56 -9.97
N SER A 50 -16.34 4.69 -9.71
CA SER A 50 -15.30 5.22 -10.61
C SER A 50 -14.02 4.37 -10.61
N TYR A 51 -13.63 3.82 -9.47
CA TYR A 51 -12.45 2.96 -9.34
C TYR A 51 -12.70 1.58 -9.96
N ILE A 52 -13.88 0.99 -9.79
CA ILE A 52 -14.27 -0.26 -10.48
C ILE A 52 -14.24 -0.05 -12.00
N ALA A 53 -14.82 1.06 -12.49
CA ALA A 53 -14.82 1.37 -13.91
C ALA A 53 -13.39 1.58 -14.46
N SER A 54 -12.53 2.29 -13.73
CA SER A 54 -11.13 2.47 -14.11
C SER A 54 -10.34 1.16 -14.09
N ALA A 55 -10.48 0.35 -13.03
CA ALA A 55 -9.83 -0.96 -12.93
C ALA A 55 -10.25 -1.88 -14.10
N THR A 56 -11.55 -1.92 -14.41
CA THR A 56 -12.09 -2.72 -15.51
C THR A 56 -11.53 -2.25 -16.85
N LYS A 57 -11.56 -0.94 -17.11
CA LYS A 57 -11.05 -0.35 -18.35
C LYS A 57 -9.55 -0.60 -18.57
N ASN A 58 -8.78 -0.66 -17.49
CA ASN A 58 -7.32 -0.62 -17.57
C ASN A 58 -6.61 -1.94 -17.23
N ILE A 59 -7.31 -3.00 -16.79
CA ILE A 59 -6.66 -4.23 -16.35
C ILE A 59 -5.76 -4.86 -17.42
N GLU A 60 -6.19 -4.84 -18.70
CA GLU A 60 -5.39 -5.33 -19.81
C GLU A 60 -4.12 -4.50 -20.01
N ASN A 61 -4.22 -3.17 -19.90
CA ASN A 61 -3.07 -2.26 -19.98
C ASN A 61 -2.09 -2.46 -18.81
N ILE A 62 -2.61 -2.65 -17.58
CA ILE A 62 -1.79 -2.91 -16.39
C ILE A 62 -0.97 -4.19 -16.61
N CYS A 63 -1.62 -5.27 -17.03
CA CYS A 63 -0.94 -6.54 -17.28
C CYS A 63 0.03 -6.46 -18.45
N GLY A 64 -0.36 -5.76 -19.52
CA GLY A 64 0.49 -5.46 -20.68
C GLY A 64 1.77 -4.76 -20.27
N HIS A 65 1.69 -3.65 -19.52
CA HIS A 65 2.87 -2.92 -19.05
C HIS A 65 3.76 -3.72 -18.09
N ILE A 66 3.17 -4.55 -17.22
CA ILE A 66 3.96 -5.46 -16.37
C ILE A 66 4.74 -6.46 -17.25
N PHE A 67 4.12 -7.01 -18.29
CA PHE A 67 4.79 -7.93 -19.21
C PHE A 67 5.86 -7.23 -20.06
N GLU A 68 5.52 -6.10 -20.67
CA GLU A 68 6.39 -5.26 -21.51
C GLU A 68 7.62 -4.73 -20.77
N SER A 69 7.56 -4.66 -19.43
CA SER A 69 8.72 -4.30 -18.60
C SER A 69 9.91 -5.26 -18.72
N GLY A 70 9.71 -6.45 -19.31
CA GLY A 70 10.74 -7.48 -19.49
C GLY A 70 11.13 -8.19 -18.19
N LYS A 71 10.37 -7.99 -17.10
CA LYS A 71 10.62 -8.67 -15.80
C LYS A 71 10.16 -10.13 -15.78
N LEU A 72 9.21 -10.48 -16.65
CA LEU A 72 8.63 -11.81 -16.78
C LEU A 72 9.03 -12.41 -18.13
N GLN A 73 9.27 -13.73 -18.17
CA GLN A 73 9.76 -14.40 -19.38
C GLN A 73 8.62 -14.85 -20.31
N SER A 74 7.46 -15.17 -19.74
CA SER A 74 6.28 -15.64 -20.47
C SER A 74 5.00 -15.05 -19.88
N VAL A 75 3.92 -15.01 -20.68
CA VAL A 75 2.64 -14.47 -20.23
C VAL A 75 2.07 -15.27 -19.05
N GLU A 76 2.30 -16.57 -19.00
CA GLU A 76 1.85 -17.45 -17.91
C GLU A 76 2.64 -17.24 -16.60
N ASP A 77 3.73 -16.47 -16.64
CA ASP A 77 4.44 -16.05 -15.43
C ASP A 77 3.60 -15.08 -14.61
N LEU A 78 2.70 -14.33 -15.25
CA LEU A 78 1.71 -13.50 -14.57
C LEU A 78 0.42 -14.29 -14.36
N ARG A 79 0.01 -14.42 -13.09
CA ARG A 79 -1.37 -14.78 -12.74
C ARG A 79 -2.00 -13.62 -11.99
N VAL A 80 -3.20 -13.25 -12.41
CA VAL A 80 -3.99 -12.22 -11.74
C VAL A 80 -5.15 -12.88 -11.01
N GLY A 81 -5.29 -12.55 -9.74
CA GLY A 81 -6.43 -12.92 -8.91
C GLY A 81 -7.34 -11.72 -8.66
N LEU A 82 -8.61 -11.99 -8.41
CA LEU A 82 -9.59 -10.97 -8.04
C LEU A 82 -10.42 -11.44 -6.85
N VAL A 83 -10.42 -10.62 -5.81
CA VAL A 83 -11.30 -10.73 -4.64
C VAL A 83 -12.10 -9.44 -4.58
N ALA A 84 -13.42 -9.53 -4.66
CA ALA A 84 -14.31 -8.39 -4.51
C ALA A 84 -15.00 -8.47 -3.15
N PHE A 85 -15.16 -7.35 -2.46
CA PHE A 85 -15.84 -7.33 -1.16
C PHE A 85 -16.81 -6.16 -1.03
N ARG A 86 -17.76 -6.31 -0.11
CA ARG A 86 -18.65 -5.25 0.35
C ARG A 86 -18.68 -5.27 1.88
N ASP A 87 -19.84 -5.48 2.46
CA ASP A 87 -20.04 -5.39 3.89
C ASP A 87 -20.77 -6.62 4.45
N HIS A 88 -20.75 -6.73 5.78
CA HIS A 88 -21.49 -7.70 6.54
C HIS A 88 -22.97 -7.29 6.71
N PRO A 89 -23.90 -8.25 6.81
CA PRO A 89 -25.25 -7.96 7.31
C PRO A 89 -25.19 -7.40 8.75
N PRO A 90 -25.95 -6.35 9.10
CA PRO A 90 -27.10 -5.81 8.36
C PRO A 90 -26.78 -4.68 7.36
N GLN A 91 -25.52 -4.25 7.22
CA GLN A 91 -25.17 -3.16 6.31
C GLN A 91 -25.36 -3.57 4.84
N ASP A 92 -24.93 -4.78 4.49
CA ASP A 92 -25.15 -5.36 3.16
C ASP A 92 -25.72 -6.79 3.26
N HIS A 93 -26.70 -7.11 2.41
CA HIS A 93 -27.36 -8.42 2.34
C HIS A 93 -27.08 -9.21 1.05
N THR A 94 -26.21 -8.70 0.18
CA THR A 94 -25.89 -9.26 -1.14
C THR A 94 -24.75 -10.26 -1.07
N TYR A 95 -23.57 -9.84 -0.62
CA TYR A 95 -22.41 -10.69 -0.38
C TYR A 95 -21.35 -9.92 0.43
N ILE A 96 -20.57 -10.66 1.22
CA ILE A 96 -19.41 -10.10 1.94
C ILE A 96 -18.18 -10.14 1.04
N VAL A 97 -17.87 -11.31 0.46
CA VAL A 97 -16.71 -11.54 -0.41
C VAL A 97 -17.10 -12.40 -1.62
N LYS A 98 -16.49 -12.12 -2.77
CA LYS A 98 -16.46 -12.95 -3.98
C LYS A 98 -15.01 -13.20 -4.40
N ASN A 99 -14.62 -14.47 -4.49
CA ASN A 99 -13.32 -14.88 -4.99
C ASN A 99 -13.45 -15.44 -6.40
N PHE A 100 -12.71 -14.88 -7.36
CA PHE A 100 -12.69 -15.31 -8.77
C PHE A 100 -11.51 -16.22 -9.12
N GLY A 101 -10.65 -16.52 -8.15
CA GLY A 101 -9.45 -17.34 -8.30
C GLY A 101 -8.34 -16.64 -9.10
N PHE A 102 -7.23 -17.34 -9.30
CA PHE A 102 -6.14 -16.90 -10.18
C PHE A 102 -6.42 -17.28 -11.64
N SER A 103 -6.03 -16.39 -12.56
CA SER A 103 -6.00 -16.69 -14.00
C SER A 103 -4.82 -16.01 -14.69
N SER A 104 -4.24 -16.69 -15.67
CA SER A 104 -3.31 -16.09 -16.64
C SER A 104 -4.02 -15.58 -17.90
N ASP A 105 -5.32 -15.86 -18.05
CA ASP A 105 -6.17 -15.29 -19.10
C ASP A 105 -6.70 -13.93 -18.64
N ILE A 106 -6.03 -12.87 -19.08
CA ILE A 106 -6.37 -11.49 -18.68
C ILE A 106 -7.76 -11.08 -19.20
N SER A 107 -8.21 -11.63 -20.32
CA SER A 107 -9.57 -11.37 -20.83
C SER A 107 -10.64 -12.00 -19.93
N LYS A 108 -10.35 -13.15 -19.30
CA LYS A 108 -11.20 -13.70 -18.23
C LYS A 108 -11.25 -12.75 -17.04
N VAL A 109 -10.11 -12.24 -16.58
CA VAL A 109 -10.04 -11.30 -15.44
C VAL A 109 -10.81 -10.02 -15.74
N HIS A 110 -10.67 -9.47 -16.95
CA HIS A 110 -11.47 -8.32 -17.41
C HIS A 110 -12.97 -8.62 -17.36
N LYS A 111 -13.39 -9.81 -17.83
CA LYS A 111 -14.78 -10.24 -17.77
C LYS A 111 -15.29 -10.35 -16.33
N ASP A 112 -14.49 -10.91 -15.42
CA ASP A 112 -14.84 -11.02 -14.00
C ASP A 112 -15.02 -9.64 -13.36
N LEU A 113 -14.06 -8.71 -13.58
CA LEU A 113 -14.17 -7.30 -13.15
C LEU A 113 -15.42 -6.62 -13.71
N SER A 114 -15.74 -6.87 -14.99
CA SER A 114 -16.93 -6.30 -15.66
C SER A 114 -18.26 -6.74 -15.04
N THR A 115 -18.27 -7.79 -14.21
CA THR A 115 -19.46 -8.22 -13.46
C THR A 115 -19.68 -7.44 -12.16
N LEU A 116 -18.66 -6.70 -11.70
CA LEU A 116 -18.71 -5.94 -10.47
C LEU A 116 -19.41 -4.60 -10.70
N TYR A 117 -20.15 -4.16 -9.68
CA TYR A 117 -20.77 -2.85 -9.66
C TYR A 117 -20.80 -2.33 -8.21
N ALA A 118 -20.66 -1.01 -8.07
CA ALA A 118 -20.69 -0.32 -6.79
C ALA A 118 -22.11 -0.31 -6.23
N SER A 119 -22.30 -0.87 -5.03
CA SER A 119 -23.55 -0.84 -4.28
C SER A 119 -23.32 -1.34 -2.86
N GLY A 120 -24.22 -1.04 -1.94
CA GLY A 120 -24.09 -1.48 -0.55
C GLY A 120 -23.11 -0.63 0.27
N GLY A 121 -22.60 -1.23 1.34
CA GLY A 121 -22.00 -0.54 2.48
C GLY A 121 -23.06 -0.02 3.44
N GLY A 122 -22.70 0.86 4.38
CA GLY A 122 -23.70 1.53 5.22
C GLY A 122 -23.14 2.41 6.30
N ASP A 123 -22.45 1.81 7.26
CA ASP A 123 -21.96 2.47 8.48
C ASP A 123 -20.60 3.15 8.32
N GLY A 124 -19.92 2.89 7.20
CA GLY A 124 -18.71 3.58 6.78
C GLY A 124 -17.52 2.64 6.67
N PRO A 125 -17.09 1.96 7.75
CA PRO A 125 -16.16 0.85 7.64
C PRO A 125 -16.76 -0.33 6.86
N GLU A 126 -15.91 -1.20 6.32
CA GLU A 126 -16.35 -2.26 5.39
C GLU A 126 -15.67 -3.61 5.71
N ALA A 127 -16.07 -4.69 5.02
CA ALA A 127 -15.57 -6.07 5.26
C ALA A 127 -14.15 -6.34 4.70
N VAL A 128 -13.25 -5.36 4.80
CA VAL A 128 -11.85 -5.44 4.35
C VAL A 128 -11.13 -6.62 5.00
N THR A 129 -11.37 -6.88 6.28
CA THR A 129 -10.74 -8.01 7.00
C THR A 129 -11.11 -9.35 6.37
N ALA A 130 -12.39 -9.56 6.04
CA ALA A 130 -12.85 -10.79 5.37
C ALA A 130 -12.20 -10.94 3.98
N ALA A 131 -12.07 -9.85 3.24
CA ALA A 131 -11.41 -9.84 1.93
C ALA A 131 -9.91 -10.18 2.01
N LEU A 132 -9.20 -9.67 3.02
CA LEU A 132 -7.79 -10.00 3.25
C LEU A 132 -7.60 -11.45 3.69
N VAL A 133 -8.53 -12.01 4.49
CA VAL A 133 -8.54 -13.44 4.83
C VAL A 133 -8.70 -14.29 3.58
N GLU A 134 -9.62 -13.93 2.69
CA GLU A 134 -9.81 -14.66 1.43
C GLU A 134 -8.55 -14.61 0.56
N ALA A 135 -7.96 -13.42 0.38
CA ALA A 135 -6.73 -13.24 -0.38
C ALA A 135 -5.54 -14.04 0.21
N LEU A 136 -5.42 -14.08 1.54
CA LEU A 136 -4.39 -14.85 2.24
C LEU A 136 -4.45 -16.36 1.93
N HIS A 137 -5.64 -16.90 1.67
CA HIS A 137 -5.89 -18.33 1.46
C HIS A 137 -6.01 -18.74 -0.02
N MET A 138 -5.81 -17.82 -0.96
CA MET A 138 -5.76 -18.16 -2.39
C MET A 138 -4.58 -19.11 -2.71
N ASP A 139 -4.65 -19.77 -3.88
CA ASP A 139 -3.66 -20.75 -4.35
C ASP A 139 -2.38 -20.11 -4.90
N TRP A 140 -1.59 -19.52 -4.00
CA TRP A 140 -0.33 -18.84 -4.30
C TRP A 140 0.77 -19.83 -4.73
N ARG A 141 1.48 -19.54 -5.82
CA ARG A 141 2.63 -20.32 -6.28
C ARG A 141 3.80 -20.21 -5.30
N GLU A 142 4.50 -21.32 -5.08
CA GLU A 142 5.60 -21.40 -4.10
C GLU A 142 6.74 -20.43 -4.42
N HIS A 143 7.14 -20.35 -5.69
CA HIS A 143 8.29 -19.56 -6.15
C HIS A 143 7.92 -18.22 -6.79
N ALA A 144 6.63 -17.85 -6.80
CA ALA A 144 6.19 -16.56 -7.32
C ALA A 144 6.43 -15.44 -6.31
N SER A 145 6.73 -14.24 -6.81
CA SER A 145 6.51 -13.01 -6.07
C SER A 145 5.00 -12.85 -5.84
N ARG A 146 4.59 -12.62 -4.58
CA ARG A 146 3.18 -12.58 -4.17
C ARG A 146 2.80 -11.18 -3.77
N MET A 147 1.84 -10.59 -4.45
CA MET A 147 1.43 -9.20 -4.21
C MET A 147 -0.09 -9.09 -4.15
N VAL A 148 -0.57 -8.31 -3.19
CA VAL A 148 -1.97 -7.88 -3.10
C VAL A 148 -2.02 -6.38 -3.37
N VAL A 149 -2.98 -5.95 -4.18
CA VAL A 149 -3.35 -4.54 -4.37
C VAL A 149 -4.77 -4.38 -3.85
N LEU A 150 -4.91 -3.80 -2.66
CA LEU A 150 -6.20 -3.41 -2.08
C LEU A 150 -6.58 -2.02 -2.57
N ILE A 151 -7.79 -1.88 -3.11
CA ILE A 151 -8.35 -0.60 -3.59
C ILE A 151 -9.62 -0.33 -2.80
N ALA A 152 -9.60 0.68 -1.93
CA ALA A 152 -10.73 1.05 -1.08
C ALA A 152 -10.67 2.52 -0.63
N ASP A 153 -11.83 3.07 -0.24
CA ASP A 153 -11.95 4.37 0.41
C ASP A 153 -12.46 4.31 1.86
N ALA A 154 -12.61 3.10 2.41
CA ALA A 154 -13.08 2.86 3.77
C ALA A 154 -12.10 1.97 4.58
N PRO A 155 -12.09 2.09 5.93
CA PRO A 155 -11.33 1.22 6.81
C PRO A 155 -12.03 -0.13 7.05
N PRO A 156 -11.32 -1.15 7.59
CA PRO A 156 -11.98 -2.31 8.19
C PRO A 156 -12.74 -1.95 9.46
N HIS A 157 -13.76 -2.75 9.78
CA HIS A 157 -14.40 -2.74 11.10
C HIS A 157 -13.43 -2.97 12.26
N GLY A 158 -13.74 -2.38 13.41
CA GLY A 158 -13.08 -2.59 14.70
C GLY A 158 -11.89 -1.69 14.98
N ILE A 159 -11.48 -0.83 14.04
CA ILE A 159 -10.32 0.05 14.26
C ILE A 159 -10.66 1.29 15.13
N GLY A 160 -11.91 1.42 15.55
CA GLY A 160 -12.39 2.50 16.43
C GLY A 160 -12.95 3.71 15.69
N GLU A 161 -13.38 3.55 14.45
CA GLU A 161 -14.08 4.62 13.72
C GLU A 161 -15.42 4.98 14.35
N TYR A 162 -15.79 6.25 14.23
CA TYR A 162 -17.10 6.70 14.66
C TYR A 162 -18.18 6.17 13.72
N GLY A 163 -19.24 5.57 14.28
CA GLY A 163 -20.37 5.08 13.51
C GLY A 163 -20.26 3.63 13.06
N ASP A 164 -19.13 2.96 13.33
CA ASP A 164 -18.91 1.54 13.01
C ASP A 164 -19.97 0.63 13.67
N GLY A 165 -20.73 -0.11 12.85
CA GLY A 165 -21.74 -1.07 13.30
C GLY A 165 -21.14 -2.36 13.86
N PHE A 166 -19.83 -2.56 13.71
CA PHE A 166 -19.08 -3.70 14.23
C PHE A 166 -17.85 -3.23 15.02
N GLU A 167 -18.09 -2.40 16.04
CA GLU A 167 -17.04 -1.74 16.83
C GLU A 167 -16.04 -2.68 17.52
N ASP A 168 -16.43 -3.93 17.76
CA ASP A 168 -15.61 -4.98 18.40
C ASP A 168 -14.71 -5.74 17.42
N GLY A 169 -14.78 -5.45 16.12
CA GLY A 169 -14.01 -6.15 15.09
C GLY A 169 -14.86 -6.79 14.00
N SER A 170 -14.19 -7.43 13.06
CA SER A 170 -14.86 -8.19 12.00
C SER A 170 -15.78 -9.26 12.62
N PRO A 171 -17.05 -9.36 12.18
CA PRO A 171 -17.99 -10.39 12.63
C PRO A 171 -17.48 -11.83 12.49
N ASP A 172 -16.55 -12.07 11.57
CA ASP A 172 -15.96 -13.39 11.33
C ASP A 172 -14.89 -13.76 12.38
N GLY A 173 -14.60 -12.87 13.35
CA GLY A 173 -13.65 -13.10 14.44
C GLY A 173 -12.18 -12.96 14.03
N ASN A 174 -11.90 -12.53 12.80
CA ASN A 174 -10.55 -12.31 12.30
C ASN A 174 -10.04 -10.91 12.66
N ASP A 175 -8.75 -10.82 12.99
CA ASP A 175 -8.07 -9.55 13.29
C ASP A 175 -7.17 -9.14 12.11
N PRO A 176 -7.38 -7.96 11.50
CA PRO A 176 -6.64 -7.59 10.29
C PRO A 176 -5.14 -7.31 10.54
N LEU A 177 -4.71 -6.95 11.76
CA LEU A 177 -3.29 -6.83 12.08
C LEU A 177 -2.62 -8.21 12.12
N GLN A 178 -3.33 -9.23 12.62
CA GLN A 178 -2.87 -10.61 12.56
C GLN A 178 -2.82 -11.12 11.12
N ILE A 179 -3.84 -10.81 10.30
CA ILE A 179 -3.85 -11.17 8.87
C ILE A 179 -2.69 -10.53 8.13
N ALA A 180 -2.38 -9.25 8.37
CA ALA A 180 -1.22 -8.58 7.76
C ALA A 180 0.10 -9.28 8.12
N ARG A 181 0.29 -9.72 9.38
CA ARG A 181 1.48 -10.48 9.78
C ARG A 181 1.52 -11.88 9.16
N GLN A 182 0.38 -12.54 9.03
CA GLN A 182 0.29 -13.81 8.32
C GLN A 182 0.65 -13.64 6.83
N MET A 183 0.17 -12.59 6.17
CA MET A 183 0.56 -12.23 4.80
C MET A 183 2.07 -12.01 4.70
N ALA A 184 2.65 -11.22 5.60
CA ALA A 184 4.09 -10.96 5.65
C ALA A 184 4.91 -12.25 5.82
N SER A 185 4.52 -13.14 6.75
CA SER A 185 5.16 -14.45 6.96
C SER A 185 5.04 -15.40 5.75
N ARG A 186 4.00 -15.22 4.92
CA ARG A 186 3.83 -15.92 3.64
C ARG A 186 4.49 -15.17 2.48
N GLY A 187 5.24 -14.11 2.75
CA GLY A 187 5.93 -13.31 1.73
C GLY A 187 4.97 -12.60 0.76
N ILE A 188 3.73 -12.35 1.19
CA ILE A 188 2.71 -11.62 0.44
C ILE A 188 2.84 -10.13 0.81
N THR A 189 3.19 -9.31 -0.17
CA THR A 189 3.31 -7.86 -0.01
C THR A 189 1.97 -7.19 -0.29
N LEU A 190 1.49 -6.32 0.62
CA LEU A 190 0.24 -5.59 0.45
C LEU A 190 0.51 -4.15 0.00
N PHE A 191 0.04 -3.79 -1.18
CA PHE A 191 -0.10 -2.42 -1.64
C PHE A 191 -1.53 -1.95 -1.38
N PHE A 192 -1.67 -0.77 -0.79
CA PHE A 192 -2.97 -0.15 -0.58
C PHE A 192 -3.10 1.09 -1.46
N VAL A 193 -4.03 1.03 -2.40
CA VAL A 193 -4.48 2.18 -3.18
C VAL A 193 -5.56 2.89 -2.38
N ALA A 194 -5.20 4.02 -1.80
CA ALA A 194 -6.09 4.84 -0.99
C ALA A 194 -6.90 5.77 -1.89
N CYS A 195 -8.20 5.51 -1.97
CA CYS A 195 -9.14 6.28 -2.77
C CYS A 195 -9.54 7.56 -2.02
N GLU A 196 -8.93 8.68 -2.40
CA GLU A 196 -9.06 9.97 -1.72
C GLU A 196 -10.03 10.90 -2.46
N PRO A 197 -10.73 11.81 -1.77
CA PRO A 197 -10.55 12.23 -0.37
C PRO A 197 -11.34 11.44 0.68
N ALA A 198 -12.09 10.42 0.27
CA ALA A 198 -13.07 9.75 1.13
C ALA A 198 -12.38 9.03 2.31
N LEU A 199 -11.28 8.34 2.07
CA LEU A 199 -10.51 7.65 3.12
C LEU A 199 -10.05 8.58 4.25
N SER A 200 -9.54 9.78 3.93
CA SER A 200 -9.08 10.72 4.95
C SER A 200 -10.21 11.39 5.75
N GLY A 201 -11.48 11.11 5.42
CA GLY A 201 -12.62 11.46 6.27
C GLY A 201 -12.67 10.66 7.58
N TYR A 202 -12.01 9.51 7.61
CA TYR A 202 -11.96 8.62 8.77
C TYR A 202 -10.83 8.99 9.75
N GLN A 203 -11.07 8.69 11.03
CA GLN A 203 -10.20 9.14 12.11
C GLN A 203 -8.91 8.34 12.22
N TYR A 204 -8.88 7.07 11.81
CA TYR A 204 -7.75 6.15 11.98
C TYR A 204 -7.40 5.40 10.68
N ALA A 205 -8.27 5.37 9.67
CA ALA A 205 -8.08 4.63 8.42
C ALA A 205 -6.69 4.81 7.76
N THR A 206 -6.26 6.05 7.51
CA THR A 206 -4.95 6.33 6.91
C THR A 206 -3.79 5.75 7.73
N ASP A 207 -3.87 5.84 9.06
CA ASP A 207 -2.80 5.38 9.95
C ASP A 207 -2.77 3.84 10.01
N PHE A 208 -3.95 3.23 10.04
CA PHE A 208 -4.13 1.78 9.96
C PHE A 208 -3.54 1.20 8.67
N TYR A 209 -3.88 1.78 7.51
CA TYR A 209 -3.39 1.29 6.24
C TYR A 209 -1.88 1.49 6.05
N LYS A 210 -1.31 2.59 6.55
CA LYS A 210 0.15 2.76 6.63
C LYS A 210 0.81 1.66 7.46
N ALA A 211 0.20 1.26 8.57
CA ALA A 211 0.74 0.20 9.42
C ALA A 211 0.73 -1.17 8.74
N ILE A 212 -0.40 -1.62 8.17
CA ILE A 212 -0.46 -2.96 7.56
C ILE A 212 0.35 -3.08 6.26
N THR A 213 0.50 -1.98 5.52
CA THR A 213 1.40 -1.94 4.36
C THR A 213 2.86 -1.96 4.81
N ALA A 214 3.22 -1.28 5.91
CA ALA A 214 4.57 -1.38 6.48
C ALA A 214 4.89 -2.79 7.01
N ILE A 215 3.94 -3.45 7.70
CA ILE A 215 4.10 -4.83 8.19
C ILE A 215 4.46 -5.80 7.05
N THR A 216 3.83 -5.63 5.89
CA THR A 216 4.00 -6.50 4.71
C THR A 216 5.08 -6.03 3.74
N SER A 217 5.86 -5.01 4.10
CA SER A 217 6.86 -4.36 3.24
C SER A 217 6.29 -3.79 1.93
N GLY A 218 5.01 -3.44 1.91
CA GLY A 218 4.34 -2.78 0.79
C GLY A 218 4.30 -1.27 0.93
N LEU A 219 3.35 -0.63 0.23
CA LEU A 219 3.18 0.83 0.21
C LEU A 219 1.71 1.21 0.21
N MET A 220 1.42 2.36 0.82
CA MET A 220 0.15 3.07 0.65
C MET A 220 0.32 4.14 -0.44
N LEU A 221 -0.59 4.15 -1.41
CA LEU A 221 -0.58 4.98 -2.61
C LEU A 221 -1.84 5.85 -2.60
N PRO A 222 -1.77 7.11 -2.15
CA PRO A 222 -2.92 8.01 -2.17
C PRO A 222 -3.26 8.41 -3.59
N LEU A 223 -4.45 8.08 -4.07
CA LEU A 223 -4.95 8.49 -5.38
C LEU A 223 -6.11 9.45 -5.24
N THR A 224 -5.95 10.62 -5.85
CA THR A 224 -6.98 11.66 -5.89
C THR A 224 -7.95 11.47 -7.05
N THR A 225 -7.58 10.65 -8.05
CA THR A 225 -8.42 10.27 -9.19
C THR A 225 -8.16 8.82 -9.59
N ALA A 226 -9.18 8.17 -10.17
CA ALA A 226 -9.08 6.80 -10.64
C ALA A 226 -8.20 6.63 -11.90
N ASP A 227 -7.88 7.72 -12.61
CA ASP A 227 -7.03 7.67 -13.81
C ASP A 227 -5.56 7.37 -13.48
N LEU A 228 -5.13 7.67 -12.26
CA LEU A 228 -3.78 7.40 -11.76
C LEU A 228 -3.56 5.94 -11.33
N LEU A 229 -4.64 5.15 -11.27
CA LEU A 229 -4.65 3.77 -10.78
C LEU A 229 -3.65 2.88 -11.52
N THR A 230 -3.67 2.93 -12.86
CA THR A 230 -2.78 2.14 -13.72
C THR A 230 -1.31 2.39 -13.40
N HIS A 231 -0.90 3.66 -13.36
CA HIS A 231 0.49 4.04 -13.13
C HIS A 231 0.97 3.65 -11.73
N ALA A 232 0.12 3.84 -10.72
CA ALA A 232 0.43 3.49 -9.34
C ALA A 232 0.63 1.98 -9.17
N ILE A 233 -0.26 1.16 -9.76
CA ILE A 233 -0.16 -0.31 -9.68
C ILE A 233 1.07 -0.81 -10.41
N VAL A 234 1.23 -0.44 -11.69
CA VAL A 234 2.35 -0.89 -12.51
C VAL A 234 3.67 -0.53 -11.85
N GLY A 235 3.81 0.73 -11.44
CA GLY A 235 5.03 1.18 -10.77
C GLY A 235 5.33 0.37 -9.50
N SER A 236 4.32 0.11 -8.67
CA SER A 236 4.51 -0.55 -7.37
C SER A 236 4.88 -2.02 -7.55
N VAL A 237 4.26 -2.68 -8.53
CA VAL A 237 4.61 -4.05 -8.92
C VAL A 237 6.04 -4.11 -9.44
N LEU A 238 6.44 -3.21 -10.34
CA LEU A 238 7.78 -3.22 -10.93
C LEU A 238 8.88 -2.92 -9.89
N GLU A 239 8.66 -1.95 -9.01
CA GLU A 239 9.53 -1.68 -7.87
C GLU A 239 9.69 -2.93 -6.99
N ASN A 240 8.57 -3.60 -6.65
CA ASN A 240 8.63 -4.77 -5.80
C ASN A 240 9.31 -5.97 -6.48
N LEU A 241 9.13 -6.17 -7.79
CA LEU A 241 9.88 -7.19 -8.55
C LEU A 241 11.39 -6.93 -8.53
N ASP A 242 11.82 -5.67 -8.51
CA ASP A 242 13.23 -5.29 -8.37
C ASP A 242 13.75 -5.54 -6.96
N MET A 243 12.98 -5.18 -5.92
CA MET A 243 13.33 -5.51 -4.53
C MET A 243 13.39 -7.02 -4.27
N GLU A 244 12.49 -7.81 -4.86
CA GLU A 244 12.47 -9.27 -4.73
C GLU A 244 13.76 -9.93 -5.24
N ARG A 245 14.41 -9.34 -6.24
CA ARG A 245 15.74 -9.80 -6.67
C ARG A 245 16.76 -9.60 -5.55
N LEU A 246 16.77 -8.42 -4.93
CA LEU A 246 17.69 -8.09 -3.85
C LEU A 246 17.43 -8.95 -2.60
N VAL A 247 16.16 -9.15 -2.23
CA VAL A 247 15.78 -10.02 -1.10
C VAL A 247 16.30 -11.45 -1.31
N ARG A 248 16.20 -12.01 -2.53
CA ARG A 248 16.77 -13.34 -2.81
C ARG A 248 18.30 -13.38 -2.66
N GLU A 249 18.97 -12.27 -3.00
CA GLU A 249 20.43 -12.20 -2.99
C GLU A 249 21.01 -11.99 -1.58
N VAL A 250 20.47 -11.02 -0.83
CA VAL A 250 21.04 -10.60 0.47
C VAL A 250 20.20 -11.05 1.66
N GLY A 251 18.99 -11.55 1.44
CA GLY A 251 17.99 -11.71 2.50
C GLY A 251 18.41 -12.68 3.60
N ALA A 252 19.07 -13.79 3.27
CA ALA A 252 19.55 -14.74 4.27
C ALA A 252 20.56 -14.10 5.25
N ALA A 253 21.48 -13.29 4.73
CA ALA A 253 22.47 -12.59 5.56
C ALA A 253 21.82 -11.49 6.40
N VAL A 254 20.87 -10.75 5.83
CA VAL A 254 20.11 -9.71 6.53
C VAL A 254 19.27 -10.30 7.65
N ALA A 255 18.56 -11.39 7.39
CA ALA A 255 17.74 -12.07 8.37
C ALA A 255 18.58 -12.68 9.51
N GLN A 256 19.74 -13.25 9.22
CA GLN A 256 20.64 -13.78 10.26
C GLN A 256 21.07 -12.69 11.25
N ARG A 257 21.26 -11.45 10.78
CA ARG A 257 21.59 -10.33 11.67
C ARG A 257 20.41 -9.91 12.53
N ILE A 258 19.23 -9.79 11.93
CA ILE A 258 18.03 -9.34 12.64
C ILE A 258 17.57 -10.40 13.65
N LEU A 259 17.38 -11.64 13.20
CA LEU A 259 16.82 -12.71 14.03
C LEU A 259 17.88 -13.48 14.82
N GLY A 260 19.05 -13.72 14.23
CA GLY A 260 20.12 -14.49 14.87
C GLY A 260 20.97 -13.66 15.83
N ASN A 261 21.34 -12.43 15.44
CA ASN A 261 22.14 -11.54 16.28
C ASN A 261 21.29 -10.56 17.10
N ASN A 262 19.96 -10.56 16.91
CA ASN A 262 19.03 -9.65 17.59
C ASN A 262 19.36 -8.16 17.35
N GLU A 263 19.83 -7.84 16.15
CA GLU A 263 20.11 -6.45 15.73
C GLU A 263 18.81 -5.73 15.33
N SER A 264 18.76 -4.41 15.53
CA SER A 264 17.62 -3.58 15.11
C SER A 264 17.47 -3.58 13.59
N VAL A 265 16.23 -3.76 13.10
CA VAL A 265 15.91 -3.67 11.66
C VAL A 265 16.40 -2.35 11.07
N ASP A 266 16.23 -1.24 11.80
CA ASP A 266 16.61 0.09 11.32
C ASP A 266 18.12 0.24 11.13
N ASP A 267 18.93 -0.36 12.01
CA ASP A 267 20.38 -0.27 11.92
C ASP A 267 20.91 -1.20 10.82
N VAL A 268 20.35 -2.41 10.71
CA VAL A 268 20.65 -3.33 9.61
C VAL A 268 20.26 -2.71 8.27
N ALA A 269 19.12 -2.00 8.19
CA ALA A 269 18.67 -1.34 6.98
C ALA A 269 19.57 -0.16 6.56
N LYS A 270 20.08 0.64 7.50
CA LYS A 270 21.05 1.72 7.20
C LYS A 270 22.32 1.16 6.61
N GLU A 271 22.90 0.13 7.22
CA GLU A 271 24.12 -0.48 6.71
C GLU A 271 23.88 -1.19 5.37
N LEU A 272 22.74 -1.87 5.22
CA LEU A 272 22.35 -2.47 3.95
C LEU A 272 22.25 -1.40 2.85
N HIS A 273 21.62 -0.26 3.14
CA HIS A 273 21.50 0.85 2.22
C HIS A 273 22.88 1.37 1.79
N GLU A 274 23.79 1.62 2.73
CA GLU A 274 25.17 2.03 2.43
C GLU A 274 25.89 1.03 1.52
N ARG A 275 25.77 -0.28 1.82
CA ARG A 275 26.39 -1.33 0.99
C ARG A 275 25.80 -1.40 -0.42
N LEU A 276 24.49 -1.24 -0.56
CA LEU A 276 23.84 -1.25 -1.87
C LEU A 276 24.16 0.02 -2.68
N LEU A 277 24.31 1.16 -2.03
CA LEU A 277 24.83 2.38 -2.66
C LEU A 277 26.26 2.19 -3.19
N LEU A 278 27.14 1.57 -2.40
CA LEU A 278 28.52 1.28 -2.83
C LEU A 278 28.58 0.28 -4.01
N ARG A 279 27.55 -0.56 -4.16
CA ARG A 279 27.38 -1.46 -5.30
C ARG A 279 26.77 -0.78 -6.53
N ASN A 280 26.40 0.50 -6.44
CA ASN A 280 25.65 1.25 -7.45
C ASN A 280 24.33 0.56 -7.82
N GLU A 281 23.62 -0.04 -6.85
CA GLU A 281 22.32 -0.65 -7.11
C GLU A 281 21.25 0.44 -7.34
N SER A 282 20.54 0.32 -8.46
CA SER A 282 19.36 1.12 -8.78
C SER A 282 18.10 0.28 -8.72
N THR A 283 17.00 0.91 -8.34
CA THR A 283 15.67 0.29 -8.33
C THR A 283 14.66 1.26 -8.89
N LYS A 284 13.62 0.73 -9.54
CA LYS A 284 12.45 1.54 -9.86
C LYS A 284 11.80 2.02 -8.57
N LYS A 285 11.35 3.26 -8.58
CA LYS A 285 10.63 3.89 -7.47
C LYS A 285 9.38 4.55 -8.00
N VAL A 286 8.26 4.22 -7.38
CA VAL A 286 7.02 4.96 -7.55
C VAL A 286 7.11 6.26 -6.78
N VAL A 287 7.03 7.38 -7.49
CA VAL A 287 6.99 8.71 -6.90
C VAL A 287 5.58 9.24 -7.06
N ILE A 288 4.88 9.31 -5.92
CA ILE A 288 3.57 9.95 -5.80
C ILE A 288 3.71 11.08 -4.81
N GLU A 289 3.21 12.25 -5.19
CA GLU A 289 3.16 13.37 -4.27
C GLU A 289 2.30 13.02 -3.04
N SER A 290 2.90 13.12 -1.85
CA SER A 290 2.15 12.91 -0.61
C SER A 290 1.15 14.03 -0.43
N ILE A 291 -0.13 13.67 -0.40
CA ILE A 291 -1.22 14.58 -0.03
C ILE A 291 -1.45 14.64 1.48
N TYR A 292 -0.75 13.80 2.26
CA TYR A 292 -0.91 13.73 3.70
C TYR A 292 0.04 14.66 4.45
N LYS A 293 -0.50 15.32 5.46
CA LYS A 293 0.26 16.05 6.46
C LYS A 293 0.83 15.07 7.49
N ASP A 294 2.11 15.24 7.82
CA ASP A 294 2.72 14.51 8.93
C ASP A 294 2.28 15.13 10.27
N SER A 295 1.95 14.28 11.23
CA SER A 295 1.54 14.67 12.59
C SER A 295 2.09 13.68 13.61
N GLU A 296 2.33 14.14 14.83
CA GLU A 296 2.79 13.28 15.91
C GLU A 296 1.76 12.20 16.26
N GLU A 297 0.48 12.54 16.19
CA GLU A 297 -0.63 11.61 16.42
C GLU A 297 -0.69 10.53 15.34
N SER A 298 -0.55 10.90 14.06
CA SER A 298 -0.50 9.91 12.96
C SER A 298 0.70 8.98 13.11
N ARG A 299 1.90 9.52 13.38
CA ARG A 299 3.10 8.69 13.63
C ARG A 299 2.93 7.75 14.82
N HIS A 300 2.34 8.25 15.91
CA HIS A 300 2.00 7.44 17.09
C HIS A 300 1.02 6.32 16.73
N ASN A 301 -0.07 6.61 16.03
CA ASN A 301 -1.08 5.62 15.66
C ASN A 301 -0.51 4.55 14.72
N VAL A 302 0.31 4.93 13.74
CA VAL A 302 1.00 3.99 12.85
C VAL A 302 1.89 3.05 13.65
N ALA A 303 2.68 3.57 14.60
CA ALA A 303 3.52 2.75 15.48
C ALA A 303 2.68 1.80 16.33
N VAL A 304 1.60 2.29 16.96
CA VAL A 304 0.67 1.48 17.75
C VAL A 304 0.09 0.33 16.92
N PHE A 305 -0.45 0.60 15.73
CA PHE A 305 -0.99 -0.47 14.88
C PHE A 305 0.09 -1.45 14.39
N THR A 306 1.30 -0.97 14.14
CA THR A 306 2.41 -1.82 13.67
C THR A 306 2.87 -2.79 14.76
N GLU A 307 2.94 -2.32 16.01
CA GLU A 307 3.50 -3.06 17.15
C GLU A 307 2.45 -3.89 17.91
N ALA A 308 1.20 -3.44 17.98
CA ALA A 308 0.16 -4.10 18.76
C ALA A 308 -0.20 -5.49 18.21
N PRO A 309 -0.31 -6.54 19.06
CA PRO A 309 -0.64 -7.90 18.61
C PRO A 309 -2.03 -8.01 17.95
N SER A 310 -2.98 -7.19 18.38
CA SER A 310 -4.37 -7.17 17.90
C SER A 310 -4.95 -5.76 17.91
N LEU A 311 -6.09 -5.56 17.23
CA LEU A 311 -6.87 -4.33 17.31
C LEU A 311 -7.37 -4.06 18.73
N ALA A 312 -7.68 -5.09 19.50
CA ALA A 312 -8.10 -4.95 20.90
C ALA A 312 -7.00 -4.31 21.77
N ASP A 313 -5.73 -4.62 21.48
CA ASP A 313 -4.57 -4.01 22.15
C ASP A 313 -4.25 -2.61 21.60
N ALA A 314 -4.48 -2.40 20.30
CA ALA A 314 -4.18 -1.14 19.62
C ALA A 314 -5.18 -0.02 19.98
N LYS A 315 -6.48 -0.33 19.90
CA LYS A 315 -7.60 0.65 19.98
C LYS A 315 -7.54 1.56 21.20
N PRO A 316 -7.24 1.08 22.44
CA PRO A 316 -7.16 1.94 23.62
C PRO A 316 -6.00 2.95 23.59
N LEU A 317 -4.99 2.74 22.75
CA LEU A 317 -3.77 3.55 22.69
C LEU A 317 -3.81 4.60 21.58
N LEU A 318 -4.83 4.58 20.72
CA LEU A 318 -4.95 5.47 19.58
C LEU A 318 -5.23 6.91 20.00
N LYS A 319 -4.64 7.84 19.26
CA LYS A 319 -4.79 9.28 19.45
C LYS A 319 -5.59 9.87 18.30
N ARG A 320 -6.52 10.76 18.66
CA ARG A 320 -7.27 11.53 17.68
C ARG A 320 -6.36 12.50 16.94
N VAL A 321 -6.23 12.35 15.63
CA VAL A 321 -5.56 13.32 14.76
C VAL A 321 -6.43 14.56 14.64
N GLN A 322 -5.88 15.74 14.97
CA GLN A 322 -6.62 17.00 14.99
C GLN A 322 -6.59 17.70 13.63
N GLY A 323 -7.76 18.19 13.20
CA GLY A 323 -7.89 18.96 11.97
C GLY A 323 -7.81 18.10 10.70
N THR A 324 -7.41 18.74 9.60
CA THR A 324 -7.28 18.09 8.30
C THR A 324 -6.04 17.20 8.23
N ARG A 325 -6.20 16.02 7.61
CA ARG A 325 -5.09 15.11 7.27
C ARG A 325 -4.35 15.52 6.00
N PHE A 326 -4.89 16.46 5.24
CA PHE A 326 -4.30 16.88 3.97
C PHE A 326 -3.28 18.01 4.12
N THR A 327 -2.32 18.05 3.20
CA THR A 327 -1.39 19.18 3.05
C THR A 327 -2.12 20.44 2.58
N ASP A 328 -1.59 21.61 2.95
CA ASP A 328 -2.15 22.90 2.52
C ASP A 328 -2.11 23.03 0.99
N LYS A 329 -1.06 22.48 0.34
CA LYS A 329 -0.95 22.43 -1.12
C LYS A 329 -2.12 21.69 -1.76
N TYR A 330 -2.43 20.48 -1.28
CA TYR A 330 -3.57 19.71 -1.80
C TYR A 330 -4.90 20.45 -1.59
N LEU A 331 -5.11 21.03 -0.41
CA LEU A 331 -6.34 21.79 -0.12
C LEU A 331 -6.49 23.02 -1.01
N ALA A 332 -5.39 23.73 -1.28
CA ALA A 332 -5.39 24.87 -2.20
C ALA A 332 -5.71 24.44 -3.64
N ALA A 333 -5.03 23.41 -4.15
CA ALA A 333 -5.28 22.87 -5.49
C ALA A 333 -6.74 22.42 -5.66
N ARG A 334 -7.27 21.69 -4.68
CA ARG A 334 -8.68 21.28 -4.66
C ARG A 334 -9.63 22.47 -4.66
N ALA A 335 -9.37 23.49 -3.84
CA ALA A 335 -10.19 24.70 -3.78
C ALA A 335 -10.21 25.46 -5.11
N MET A 336 -9.07 25.53 -5.81
CA MET A 336 -8.95 26.14 -7.14
C MET A 336 -9.80 25.40 -8.18
N LEU A 337 -9.74 24.07 -8.22
CA LEU A 337 -10.54 23.25 -9.14
C LEU A 337 -12.05 23.45 -8.95
N THR A 338 -12.52 23.51 -7.70
CA THR A 338 -13.93 23.85 -7.40
C THR A 338 -14.31 25.27 -7.80
N ARG A 339 -13.41 26.25 -7.67
CA ARG A 339 -13.69 27.64 -8.06
C ARG A 339 -13.79 27.81 -9.58
N SER A 340 -12.92 27.14 -10.33
CA SER A 340 -12.93 27.17 -11.80
C SER A 340 -14.20 26.56 -12.40
N SER A 341 -14.86 25.63 -11.69
CA SER A 341 -16.16 25.07 -12.10
C SER A 341 -17.33 26.04 -11.89
N TYR A 342 -17.23 27.00 -10.96
CA TYR A 342 -18.25 28.03 -10.74
C TYR A 342 -18.14 29.23 -11.69
N THR A 343 -16.93 29.57 -12.16
CA THR A 343 -16.75 30.68 -13.12
C THR A 343 -17.32 30.37 -14.50
N TYR A 344 -17.42 29.09 -14.90
CA TYR A 344 -18.02 28.70 -16.19
C TYR A 344 -19.56 28.73 -16.16
N THR A 345 -20.19 28.47 -15.02
CA THR A 345 -21.66 28.53 -14.87
C THR A 345 -22.21 29.95 -14.67
N SER A 346 -21.35 30.95 -14.44
CA SER A 346 -21.78 32.34 -14.23
C SER A 346 -22.08 33.11 -15.54
N ALA A 347 -21.84 32.51 -16.72
CA ALA A 347 -22.14 33.14 -18.01
C ALA A 347 -23.63 33.02 -18.44
N TYR A 348 -24.45 32.25 -17.70
CA TYR A 348 -25.87 32.04 -18.00
C TYR A 348 -26.77 32.06 -16.75
N ALA A 349 -26.48 32.92 -15.77
CA ALA A 349 -27.43 33.20 -14.69
C ALA A 349 -28.42 34.31 -15.15
N PRO A 350 -29.75 34.08 -15.14
CA PRO A 350 -30.73 35.13 -15.43
C PRO A 350 -30.60 36.24 -14.38
N ALA A 351 -30.50 37.49 -14.84
CA ALA A 351 -30.41 38.65 -13.97
C ALA A 351 -31.63 38.71 -13.03
N THR A 352 -31.40 38.59 -11.73
CA THR A 352 -32.40 38.90 -10.70
C THR A 352 -32.62 40.41 -10.63
N PRO A 353 -33.86 40.92 -10.58
CA PRO A 353 -34.12 42.35 -10.59
C PRO A 353 -33.64 43.02 -9.28
N PRO A 354 -33.22 44.30 -9.35
CA PRO A 354 -32.66 45.01 -8.20
C PRO A 354 -33.72 45.29 -7.13
N ARG A 355 -33.35 45.03 -5.87
CA ARG A 355 -34.16 45.25 -4.67
C ARG A 355 -34.20 46.75 -4.32
N SER A 356 -35.41 47.28 -4.08
CA SER A 356 -35.68 48.68 -3.73
C SER A 356 -35.00 49.14 -2.42
N PRO A 357 -34.67 50.44 -2.28
CA PRO A 357 -33.92 50.96 -1.13
C PRO A 357 -34.76 51.11 0.15
N PRO A 358 -34.13 51.12 1.34
CA PRO A 358 -34.83 51.14 2.62
C PRO A 358 -35.24 52.56 3.05
N SER A 359 -36.45 52.69 3.61
CA SER A 359 -36.94 53.89 4.27
C SER A 359 -36.50 53.95 5.75
N LYS A 360 -35.79 55.02 6.14
CA LYS A 360 -35.67 55.56 7.51
C LYS A 360 -37.03 56.17 7.93
N ALA A 361 -37.45 56.35 9.19
CA ALA A 361 -37.01 56.02 10.55
C ALA A 361 -38.20 56.35 11.50
N ALA A 362 -38.20 55.84 12.74
CA ALA A 362 -38.79 56.53 13.89
C ALA A 362 -38.14 56.07 15.22
N SER A 363 -37.70 57.05 16.01
CA SER A 363 -37.09 57.00 17.35
C SER A 363 -38.15 56.77 18.46
N SER A 364 -37.88 56.26 19.67
CA SER A 364 -37.14 56.82 20.83
C SER A 364 -37.35 55.89 22.08
N PRO A 365 -36.89 56.15 23.33
CA PRO A 365 -35.55 55.81 23.82
C PRO A 365 -35.49 55.14 25.23
N THR A 366 -34.24 54.94 25.71
CA THR A 366 -33.72 54.86 27.12
C THR A 366 -33.80 53.59 27.97
N GLY A 367 -32.62 53.17 28.49
CA GLY A 367 -32.47 52.53 29.81
C GLY A 367 -31.31 51.51 29.97
N SER A 368 -30.14 51.97 30.46
CA SER A 368 -29.16 51.35 31.43
C SER A 368 -28.96 49.81 31.52
N ALA A 369 -27.82 49.18 31.86
CA ALA A 369 -26.44 49.54 32.22
C ALA A 369 -25.65 48.21 32.53
N PHE A 370 -24.32 48.30 32.69
CA PHE A 370 -23.35 47.32 33.28
C PHE A 370 -23.01 46.05 32.47
N SER A 371 -21.81 45.46 32.48
CA SER A 371 -20.47 45.78 33.01
C SER A 371 -19.46 44.78 32.40
N SER A 372 -18.20 45.19 32.29
CA SER A 372 -17.06 44.42 31.78
C SER A 372 -16.30 43.62 32.85
N SER A 373 -15.48 42.68 32.35
CA SER A 373 -14.16 42.24 32.86
C SER A 373 -14.06 41.02 33.80
N GLY A 374 -13.04 40.18 33.52
CA GLY A 374 -12.28 39.45 34.55
C GLY A 374 -11.91 37.99 34.28
N SER A 375 -10.86 37.74 33.49
CA SER A 375 -10.12 36.45 33.51
C SER A 375 -9.15 36.39 34.70
N PRO A 376 -8.90 35.22 35.32
CA PRO A 376 -7.74 35.03 36.22
C PRO A 376 -6.66 34.07 35.64
N PRO A 377 -5.41 34.13 36.16
CA PRO A 377 -4.20 33.64 35.49
C PRO A 377 -3.65 32.28 36.01
N ARG A 378 -2.63 31.79 35.28
CA ARG A 378 -1.87 30.53 35.43
C ARG A 378 -1.28 30.31 36.83
N LYS A 379 -1.14 29.02 37.20
CA LYS A 379 -0.22 28.54 38.24
C LYS A 379 0.77 27.52 37.66
N VAL A 380 2.04 27.71 38.01
CA VAL A 380 3.17 26.79 37.83
C VAL A 380 3.42 26.11 39.18
N VAL A 381 3.66 24.80 39.18
CA VAL A 381 4.32 24.09 40.30
C VAL A 381 5.28 23.06 39.71
N THR A 382 6.54 23.16 40.11
CA THR A 382 7.60 22.16 39.98
C THR A 382 7.69 21.36 41.29
N ASP A 383 7.79 20.02 41.22
CA ASP A 383 8.95 19.25 41.70
C ASP A 383 8.72 17.71 41.77
N PHE A 384 9.85 17.00 41.71
CA PHE A 384 10.12 15.57 41.55
C PHE A 384 9.75 14.64 42.73
N ALA A 385 9.50 13.35 42.44
CA ALA A 385 10.13 12.18 43.10
C ALA A 385 9.85 10.81 42.42
N ALA A 386 10.94 10.17 41.99
CA ALA A 386 11.39 8.77 42.05
C ALA A 386 10.48 7.53 42.36
N PHE A 387 10.75 6.48 41.55
CA PHE A 387 10.79 5.02 41.77
C PHE A 387 9.51 4.17 41.95
N GLY A 388 9.39 3.14 41.09
CA GLY A 388 8.60 1.92 41.37
C GLY A 388 8.26 1.08 40.12
N ALA A 389 9.18 0.20 39.70
CA ALA A 389 8.86 -0.84 38.71
C ALA A 389 8.13 -2.02 39.38
N PRO A 390 7.26 -2.73 38.64
CA PRO A 390 7.20 -4.18 38.78
C PRO A 390 7.54 -4.90 37.46
N LYS A 391 8.14 -6.07 37.67
CA LYS A 391 8.58 -7.06 36.69
C LYS A 391 7.39 -7.91 36.22
N ASN A 392 7.53 -8.49 35.01
CA ASN A 392 6.90 -9.70 34.42
C ASN A 392 6.46 -9.39 32.96
N ALA A 393 7.39 -9.33 31.99
CA ALA A 393 7.90 -10.43 31.15
C ALA A 393 6.93 -10.89 30.02
N SER A 394 7.20 -10.44 28.78
CA SER A 394 6.87 -11.15 27.53
C SER A 394 7.91 -10.81 26.46
N VAL A 395 8.24 -11.78 25.62
CA VAL A 395 9.36 -11.80 24.67
C VAL A 395 8.94 -11.08 23.39
N PHE A 396 9.22 -9.78 23.28
CA PHE A 396 9.51 -8.97 22.08
C PHE A 396 9.57 -7.50 22.55
N GLY A 397 10.76 -7.00 22.89
CA GLY A 397 10.93 -5.63 23.37
C GLY A 397 12.40 -5.25 23.57
N THR A 398 12.99 -4.56 22.61
CA THR A 398 14.25 -3.83 22.75
C THR A 398 13.96 -2.43 23.25
N ALA A 399 14.53 -2.07 24.41
CA ALA A 399 14.42 -0.74 24.98
C ALA A 399 15.38 0.23 24.25
N VAL A 400 14.82 1.32 23.74
CA VAL A 400 15.56 2.49 23.21
C VAL A 400 16.04 3.36 24.36
N ALA A 401 17.37 3.52 24.47
CA ALA A 401 17.97 4.57 25.28
C ALA A 401 18.00 5.87 24.46
N SER A 402 17.30 6.89 24.92
CA SER A 402 17.33 8.24 24.36
C SER A 402 18.68 8.91 24.59
N SER A 403 19.32 9.43 23.54
CA SER A 403 20.37 10.45 23.65
C SER A 403 19.97 11.71 22.87
N PRO A 404 20.14 12.92 23.43
CA PRO A 404 19.68 14.16 22.82
C PRO A 404 20.82 14.84 22.06
N PHE A 405 20.67 15.08 20.76
CA PHE A 405 21.41 16.17 20.10
C PHE A 405 20.56 16.80 19.00
N SER A 406 20.26 18.07 19.24
CA SER A 406 19.76 19.03 18.28
C SER A 406 20.93 19.48 17.39
N LEU A 407 20.78 19.47 16.07
CA LEU A 407 21.63 20.27 15.21
C LEU A 407 20.81 20.91 14.09
N ALA A 408 20.56 22.20 14.29
CA ALA A 408 20.17 23.14 13.26
C ALA A 408 21.32 23.33 12.25
N GLY A 409 20.95 23.63 11.01
CA GLY A 409 21.71 24.49 10.10
C GLY A 409 22.99 23.91 9.50
N GLY A 410 22.97 23.68 8.18
CA GLY A 410 24.19 23.43 7.43
C GLY A 410 23.95 23.43 5.93
N GLN A 411 23.87 24.62 5.33
CA GLN A 411 24.23 24.78 3.93
C GLN A 411 25.69 24.34 3.75
N ALA A 412 25.95 23.49 2.77
CA ALA A 412 27.26 23.37 2.16
C ALA A 412 27.08 23.12 0.66
N ALA A 413 27.48 24.13 -0.10
CA ALA A 413 27.69 24.09 -1.53
C ALA A 413 28.91 23.22 -1.85
N PHE A 414 28.81 22.36 -2.86
CA PHE A 414 29.97 21.89 -3.61
C PHE A 414 29.62 21.83 -5.09
N GLY A 415 30.31 22.66 -5.87
CA GLY A 415 30.31 22.65 -7.33
C GLY A 415 31.55 21.95 -7.90
N GLY A 416 31.41 21.53 -9.17
CA GLY A 416 32.46 21.00 -10.04
C GLY A 416 32.56 19.47 -9.98
N MET A 417 32.57 18.69 -11.08
CA MET A 417 32.84 18.96 -12.49
C MET A 417 32.10 17.91 -13.36
N ARG A 418 31.53 18.38 -14.48
CA ARG A 418 30.95 17.54 -15.54
C ARG A 418 32.03 17.12 -16.54
N THR A 419 32.10 15.83 -16.86
CA THR A 419 32.61 15.31 -18.14
C THR A 419 31.46 14.56 -18.80
N GLY A 420 30.96 15.10 -19.92
CA GLY A 420 29.85 14.52 -20.66
C GLY A 420 30.28 13.41 -21.63
N ILE A 421 29.32 12.56 -21.97
CA ILE A 421 29.15 11.89 -23.27
C ILE A 421 27.63 11.62 -23.43
N GLY A 422 27.15 11.81 -24.66
CA GLY A 422 25.78 12.17 -25.02
C GLY A 422 24.66 11.19 -24.68
N ARG A 423 23.48 11.76 -24.43
CA ARG A 423 22.20 11.09 -24.58
C ARG A 423 21.16 12.10 -25.07
N THR A 424 20.41 11.69 -26.08
CA THR A 424 19.40 12.44 -26.83
C THR A 424 18.31 13.03 -25.91
N THR A 425 18.27 14.36 -25.81
CA THR A 425 17.21 15.12 -25.14
C THR A 425 16.06 15.41 -26.11
N PHE A 426 14.86 14.96 -25.75
CA PHE A 426 13.65 15.72 -26.06
C PHE A 426 13.69 16.92 -25.13
N ASP A 427 13.92 18.08 -25.73
CA ASP A 427 14.00 19.37 -25.05
C ASP A 427 12.61 20.01 -25.21
N ASP A 428 11.73 19.78 -24.24
CA ASP A 428 10.57 20.64 -23.98
C ASP A 428 10.85 21.32 -22.64
N ASP A 429 11.58 22.44 -22.72
CA ASP A 429 11.59 23.48 -21.68
C ASP A 429 10.25 24.23 -21.79
N ASP A 430 9.16 23.58 -21.39
CA ASP A 430 7.94 24.26 -20.98
C ASP A 430 8.03 24.43 -19.45
N GLU A 431 8.11 25.67 -18.98
CA GLU A 431 7.79 26.01 -17.59
C GLU A 431 6.32 25.63 -17.35
N GLU A 432 6.06 24.36 -17.05
CA GLU A 432 4.72 23.85 -16.81
C GLU A 432 4.12 24.59 -15.61
N GLU A 433 3.07 25.38 -15.86
CA GLU A 433 2.18 25.86 -14.80
C GLU A 433 1.77 24.65 -13.96
N ASP A 434 2.09 24.64 -12.65
CA ASP A 434 1.64 23.62 -11.70
C ASP A 434 0.11 23.63 -11.67
N ASP A 435 -0.51 22.82 -12.54
CA ASP A 435 -1.95 22.71 -12.71
C ASP A 435 -2.66 22.11 -11.48
N GLY A 436 -1.89 21.82 -10.43
CA GLY A 436 -2.33 21.29 -9.15
C GLY A 436 -2.80 19.84 -9.24
N ARG A 437 -2.59 19.16 -10.38
CA ARG A 437 -2.96 17.75 -10.53
C ARG A 437 -1.88 16.86 -9.95
N GLN A 438 -2.32 15.86 -9.19
CA GLN A 438 -1.43 14.83 -8.67
C GLN A 438 -0.82 14.05 -9.84
N ARG A 439 0.49 13.82 -9.77
CA ARG A 439 1.23 13.03 -10.75
C ARG A 439 1.76 11.75 -10.10
N VAL A 440 1.80 10.69 -10.89
CA VAL A 440 2.43 9.41 -10.54
C VAL A 440 3.54 9.17 -11.53
N GLU A 441 4.79 9.16 -11.05
CA GLU A 441 5.96 8.95 -11.88
C GLU A 441 6.69 7.67 -11.45
N LEU A 442 7.26 6.98 -12.44
CA LEU A 442 8.16 5.86 -12.20
C LEU A 442 9.57 6.31 -12.53
N ARG A 443 10.40 6.46 -11.50
CA ARG A 443 11.80 6.87 -11.64
C ARG A 443 12.72 5.69 -11.39
N GLU A 444 13.86 5.66 -12.06
CA GLU A 444 14.94 4.72 -11.74
C GLU A 444 16.06 5.51 -11.09
N ASP A 445 16.19 5.32 -9.77
CA ASP A 445 17.14 6.04 -8.93
C ASP A 445 17.96 5.03 -8.11
N SER A 446 19.01 5.53 -7.44
CA SER A 446 19.72 4.73 -6.44
C SER A 446 18.75 4.25 -5.37
N ILE A 447 18.99 3.04 -4.85
CA ILE A 447 18.12 2.46 -3.83
C ILE A 447 18.00 3.41 -2.63
N SER A 448 16.77 3.65 -2.18
CA SER A 448 16.51 4.51 -1.02
C SER A 448 16.62 3.76 0.31
N LEU A 449 16.79 4.50 1.41
CA LEU A 449 16.79 3.92 2.76
C LEU A 449 15.46 3.21 3.07
N ASP A 450 14.33 3.74 2.60
CA ASP A 450 13.01 3.12 2.78
C ASP A 450 12.93 1.76 2.08
N GLN A 451 13.42 1.66 0.84
CA GLN A 451 13.50 0.39 0.12
C GLN A 451 14.43 -0.60 0.84
N ALA A 452 15.57 -0.14 1.37
CA ALA A 452 16.45 -0.99 2.16
C ALA A 452 15.78 -1.49 3.46
N LYS A 453 14.98 -0.66 4.14
CA LYS A 453 14.16 -1.08 5.29
C LYS A 453 13.14 -2.15 4.90
N ARG A 454 12.45 -1.96 3.76
CA ARG A 454 11.49 -2.95 3.23
C ARG A 454 12.14 -4.28 2.91
N ILE A 455 13.33 -4.28 2.30
CA ILE A 455 14.15 -5.48 2.07
C ILE A 455 14.51 -6.15 3.40
N ALA A 456 14.93 -5.38 4.40
CA ALA A 456 15.30 -5.90 5.71
C ALA A 456 14.12 -6.55 6.44
N MET A 457 12.98 -5.87 6.49
CA MET A 457 11.73 -6.40 7.06
C MET A 457 11.26 -7.66 6.34
N GLN A 458 11.27 -7.65 5.01
CA GLN A 458 10.82 -8.78 4.20
C GLN A 458 11.72 -10.00 4.40
N SER A 459 13.03 -9.77 4.52
CA SER A 459 14.01 -10.82 4.80
C SER A 459 13.77 -11.45 6.18
N ALA A 460 13.52 -10.63 7.21
CA ALA A 460 13.23 -11.11 8.55
C ALA A 460 11.94 -11.96 8.58
N TRP A 461 10.84 -11.48 7.98
CA TRP A 461 9.58 -12.22 7.94
C TRP A 461 9.70 -13.58 7.23
N ARG A 462 10.45 -13.65 6.13
CA ARG A 462 10.63 -14.90 5.37
C ARG A 462 11.46 -15.93 6.13
N SER A 463 12.48 -15.49 6.85
CA SER A 463 13.34 -16.38 7.64
C SER A 463 12.72 -16.82 8.95
N ALA A 464 11.79 -16.05 9.53
CA ALA A 464 11.05 -16.48 10.72
C ALA A 464 10.17 -17.74 10.50
N ARG A 465 9.97 -18.14 9.23
CA ARG A 465 9.22 -19.34 8.80
C ARG A 465 10.11 -20.57 8.53
N ALA A 466 11.39 -20.34 8.21
CA ALA A 466 12.34 -21.39 7.85
C ALA A 466 12.95 -22.02 9.11
#